data_AF-A0AA91SX16-F1
#
_entry.id   AF-A0AA91SX16-F1
#
_cell.length_a   1.000
_cell.length_b   1.000
_cell.length_c   1.000
_cell.angle_alpha   90.00
_cell.angle_beta   90.00
_cell.angle_gamma   90.00
#
_symmetry.space_group_name_H-M   'P 1'
#
loop_
_entity.id
_entity.type
_entity.pdbx_description
1 polymer ?
#
loop_
_entity_poly.entity_id
_entity_poly.type
_entity_poly.pdbx_seq_one_letter_code
_entity_poly.pdbx_strand_id
1 'polypeptide(L)'
;MKKVLIVETNVTHYQGTTEPTGLWLGEAVEFVAEMKNAGIEVDFVSPKGGFVPLDPRSMKYIDESILEIYEDPDFIHSGLTDTLRPDQVNPADYAAIYYTGGHGVMWDFPDDLSIQNLASTIYDNNGYLVSVCHGVAGLLNIKIRVVTI
;
A
#
# COMPACT_ATOMS: atom_id res chain seq x y z
N MET A 1 -18.04 -3.20 -9.55
CA MET A 1 -17.71 -3.71 -8.20
C MET A 1 -16.67 -2.76 -7.63
N LYS A 2 -16.64 -2.47 -6.32
CA LYS A 2 -15.60 -1.61 -5.75
C LYS A 2 -14.30 -2.39 -5.58
N LYS A 3 -13.16 -1.73 -5.78
CA LYS A 3 -11.80 -2.29 -5.69
C LYS A 3 -11.20 -2.12 -4.29
N VAL A 4 -10.00 -2.64 -4.07
CA VAL A 4 -9.16 -2.29 -2.91
C VAL A 4 -7.92 -1.52 -3.38
N LEU A 5 -7.60 -0.42 -2.69
CA LEU A 5 -6.41 0.38 -2.96
C LEU A 5 -5.28 -0.04 -2.04
N ILE A 6 -4.19 -0.57 -2.58
CA ILE A 6 -3.00 -1.00 -1.83
C ILE A 6 -1.99 0.14 -1.81
N VAL A 7 -1.55 0.56 -0.63
CA VAL A 7 -0.58 1.64 -0.42
C VAL A 7 0.80 1.05 -0.15
N GLU A 8 1.80 1.49 -0.90
CA GLU A 8 3.19 1.02 -0.84
C GLU A 8 4.17 2.19 -0.70
N THR A 9 5.33 1.92 -0.09
CA THR A 9 6.36 2.95 0.17
C THR A 9 7.24 3.22 -1.05
N ASN A 10 7.75 4.44 -1.20
CA ASN A 10 8.81 4.78 -2.14
C ASN A 10 10.19 4.89 -1.47
N VAL A 11 10.31 4.56 -0.17
CA VAL A 11 11.55 4.76 0.61
C VAL A 11 12.51 3.60 0.44
N THR A 12 13.71 3.90 -0.08
CA THR A 12 14.72 2.90 -0.47
C THR A 12 15.74 2.59 0.63
N HIS A 13 15.91 3.49 1.61
CA HIS A 13 16.92 3.37 2.66
C HIS A 13 16.40 3.88 4.00
N TYR A 14 16.92 3.31 5.09
CA TYR A 14 16.73 3.86 6.42
C TYR A 14 17.26 5.28 6.50
N GLN A 15 16.45 6.21 7.03
CA GLN A 15 16.83 7.61 7.13
C GLN A 15 18.16 7.78 7.89
N GLY A 16 19.09 8.51 7.27
CA GLY A 16 20.41 8.77 7.84
C GLY A 16 21.43 7.65 7.66
N THR A 17 21.12 6.60 6.90
CA THR A 17 22.04 5.48 6.63
C THR A 17 22.06 5.11 5.14
N THR A 18 22.95 4.19 4.75
CA THR A 18 22.98 3.53 3.44
C THR A 18 22.38 2.12 3.47
N GLU A 19 21.76 1.73 4.58
CA GLU A 19 21.13 0.40 4.68
C GLU A 19 19.80 0.39 3.92
N PRO A 20 19.59 -0.57 3.00
CA PRO A 20 18.38 -0.62 2.19
C PRO A 20 17.16 -1.03 3.01
N THR A 21 16.00 -0.50 2.62
CA THR A 21 14.67 -0.85 3.11
C THR A 21 13.66 -0.75 1.96
N GLY A 22 12.39 -1.05 2.23
CA GLY A 22 11.32 -0.84 1.29
C GLY A 22 10.02 -1.48 1.77
N LEU A 23 9.20 -1.86 0.81
CA LEU A 23 8.04 -2.73 0.97
C LEU A 23 8.48 -4.11 1.48
N TRP A 24 7.73 -4.67 2.42
CA TRP A 24 7.84 -6.09 2.75
C TRP A 24 7.02 -6.92 1.76
N LEU A 25 7.67 -7.53 0.75
CA LEU A 25 6.99 -8.14 -0.41
C LEU A 25 5.81 -9.05 -0.05
N GLY A 26 5.99 -9.97 0.90
CA GLY A 26 4.95 -10.93 1.28
C GLY A 26 3.68 -10.26 1.79
N GLU A 27 3.78 -9.11 2.44
CA GLU A 27 2.62 -8.37 2.97
C GLU A 27 1.74 -7.81 1.84
N ALA A 28 2.33 -7.41 0.71
CA ALA A 28 1.55 -7.01 -0.48
C ALA A 28 1.02 -8.24 -1.22
N VAL A 29 1.90 -9.20 -1.52
CA VAL A 29 1.59 -10.33 -2.39
C VAL A 29 0.54 -11.27 -1.79
N GLU A 30 0.65 -11.61 -0.51
CA GLU A 30 -0.34 -12.47 0.16
C GLU A 30 -1.71 -11.80 0.17
N PHE A 31 -1.76 -10.48 0.39
CA PHE A 31 -3.01 -9.73 0.32
C PHE A 31 -3.61 -9.72 -1.09
N VAL A 32 -2.78 -9.54 -2.12
CA VAL A 32 -3.19 -9.65 -3.53
C VAL A 32 -3.76 -11.04 -3.83
N ALA A 33 -3.15 -12.11 -3.31
CA ALA A 33 -3.64 -13.47 -3.48
C ALA A 33 -5.06 -13.64 -2.90
N GLU A 34 -5.28 -13.16 -1.67
CA GLU A 34 -6.60 -13.21 -1.02
C GLU A 34 -7.65 -12.38 -1.78
N MET A 35 -7.29 -11.20 -2.29
CA MET A 35 -8.20 -10.39 -3.11
C MET A 35 -8.53 -11.08 -4.43
N LYS A 36 -7.54 -11.65 -5.12
CA LYS A 36 -7.74 -12.44 -6.35
C LYS A 36 -8.67 -13.63 -6.08
N ASN A 37 -8.47 -14.38 -4.99
CA ASN A 37 -9.32 -15.51 -4.59
C ASN A 37 -10.77 -15.09 -4.30
N ALA A 38 -10.96 -13.89 -3.76
CA ALA A 38 -12.29 -13.31 -3.52
C ALA A 38 -12.94 -12.68 -4.76
N GLY A 39 -12.24 -12.63 -5.91
CA GLY A 39 -12.72 -11.96 -7.12
C GLY A 39 -12.77 -10.44 -6.99
N ILE A 40 -11.92 -9.86 -6.14
CA ILE A 40 -11.83 -8.42 -5.88
C ILE A 40 -10.61 -7.87 -6.61
N GLU A 41 -10.83 -6.87 -7.45
CA GLU A 41 -9.76 -6.14 -8.13
C GLU A 41 -9.00 -5.23 -7.15
N VAL A 42 -7.70 -5.06 -7.41
CA VAL A 42 -6.80 -4.19 -6.64
C VAL A 42 -6.11 -3.19 -7.55
N ASP A 43 -5.87 -1.98 -7.04
CA ASP A 43 -4.92 -1.03 -7.62
C ASP A 43 -3.84 -0.71 -6.59
N PHE A 44 -2.68 -0.25 -7.04
CA PHE A 44 -1.57 0.13 -6.18
C PHE A 44 -1.30 1.64 -6.27
N VAL A 45 -1.01 2.25 -5.13
CA VAL A 45 -0.65 3.65 -5.00
C VAL A 45 0.58 3.77 -4.10
N SER A 46 1.43 4.75 -4.38
CA SER A 46 2.50 5.14 -3.47
C SER A 46 2.57 6.66 -3.34
N PRO A 47 3.15 7.23 -2.27
CA PRO A 47 3.21 8.69 -2.08
C PRO A 47 3.68 9.47 -3.30
N LYS A 48 4.64 8.93 -4.06
CA LYS A 48 5.21 9.55 -5.27
C LYS A 48 4.73 8.91 -6.57
N GLY A 49 3.97 7.82 -6.52
CA GLY A 49 3.73 6.93 -7.65
C GLY A 49 5.01 6.30 -8.18
N GLY A 50 4.88 5.51 -9.25
CA GLY A 50 6.03 4.89 -9.92
C GLY A 50 6.65 3.77 -9.09
N PHE A 51 7.98 3.81 -8.96
CA PHE A 51 8.79 2.73 -8.42
C PHE A 51 8.64 2.52 -6.90
N VAL A 52 8.47 1.26 -6.51
CA VAL A 52 8.42 0.79 -5.12
C VAL A 52 9.64 -0.12 -4.85
N PRO A 53 10.53 0.24 -3.91
CA PRO A 53 11.62 -0.63 -3.51
C PRO A 53 11.14 -1.78 -2.63
N LEU A 54 11.78 -2.94 -2.79
CA LEU A 54 11.60 -4.07 -1.88
C LEU A 54 12.66 -4.03 -0.79
N ASP A 55 12.24 -4.34 0.44
CA ASP A 55 13.16 -4.58 1.54
C ASP A 55 13.96 -5.88 1.29
N PRO A 56 15.29 -5.85 1.19
CA PRO A 56 16.05 -7.06 0.90
C PRO A 56 15.86 -8.19 1.93
N ARG A 57 15.42 -7.85 3.15
CA ARG A 57 15.16 -8.84 4.20
C ARG A 57 13.85 -9.58 3.98
N SER A 58 12.85 -8.96 3.35
CA SER A 58 11.58 -9.65 3.03
C SER A 58 11.80 -10.78 2.04
N MET A 59 12.80 -10.66 1.16
CA MET A 59 13.13 -11.68 0.16
C MET A 59 13.55 -13.03 0.76
N LYS A 60 13.95 -13.06 2.04
CA LYS A 60 14.30 -14.31 2.74
C LYS A 60 13.09 -15.16 3.14
N TYR A 61 11.89 -14.59 3.08
CA TYR A 61 10.64 -15.21 3.52
C TYR A 61 9.71 -15.55 2.35
N ILE A 62 10.24 -15.57 1.12
CA ILE A 62 9.48 -15.92 -0.07
C ILE A 62 9.32 -17.42 -0.17
N ASP A 63 8.09 -17.87 -0.42
CA ASP A 63 7.77 -19.22 -0.88
C ASP A 63 7.25 -19.21 -2.32
N GLU A 64 6.89 -20.39 -2.84
CA GLU A 64 6.41 -20.56 -4.22
C GLU A 64 5.17 -19.70 -4.52
N SER A 65 4.25 -19.56 -3.55
CA SER A 65 3.02 -18.79 -3.74
C SER A 65 3.28 -17.29 -3.83
N ILE A 66 4.23 -16.79 -3.03
CA ILE A 66 4.68 -15.39 -3.12
C ILE A 66 5.43 -15.16 -4.42
N LEU A 67 6.28 -16.12 -4.82
CA LEU A 67 7.08 -16.01 -6.03
C LEU A 67 6.21 -15.92 -7.29
N GLU A 68 5.14 -16.73 -7.38
CA GLU A 68 4.22 -16.76 -8.53
C GLU A 68 3.60 -15.37 -8.80
N ILE A 69 3.15 -14.67 -7.77
CA ILE A 69 2.58 -13.32 -7.92
C ILE A 69 3.68 -12.28 -8.10
N TYR A 70 4.82 -12.42 -7.44
CA TYR A 70 5.94 -11.50 -7.63
C TYR A 70 6.48 -11.51 -9.07
N GLU A 71 6.45 -12.66 -9.74
CA GLU A 71 6.87 -12.83 -11.14
C GLU A 71 5.77 -12.50 -12.16
N ASP A 72 4.53 -12.24 -11.72
CA ASP A 72 3.42 -11.81 -12.57
C ASP A 72 3.74 -10.42 -13.17
N PRO A 73 3.82 -10.30 -14.52
CA PRO A 73 4.13 -9.03 -15.17
C PRO A 73 3.18 -7.89 -14.80
N ASP A 74 1.91 -8.20 -14.53
CA ASP A 74 0.92 -7.19 -14.16
C ASP A 74 1.19 -6.66 -12.75
N PHE A 75 1.59 -7.54 -11.81
CA PHE A 75 1.99 -7.13 -10.47
C PHE A 75 3.31 -6.34 -10.49
N ILE A 76 4.31 -6.80 -11.25
CA ILE A 76 5.57 -6.06 -11.43
C ILE A 76 5.28 -4.66 -11.97
N HIS A 77 4.46 -4.57 -13.02
CA HIS A 77 4.15 -3.30 -13.65
C HIS A 77 3.40 -2.38 -12.67
N SER A 78 2.21 -2.79 -12.23
CA SER A 78 1.29 -1.94 -11.47
C SER A 78 1.65 -1.78 -9.99
N GLY A 79 2.23 -2.81 -9.36
CA GLY A 79 2.64 -2.79 -7.96
C GLY A 79 4.05 -2.27 -7.75
N LEU A 80 5.01 -2.60 -8.62
CA LEU A 80 6.43 -2.32 -8.31
C LEU A 80 7.06 -1.20 -9.14
N THR A 81 6.62 -0.99 -10.38
CA THR A 81 7.30 -0.06 -11.30
C THR A 81 6.51 1.19 -11.65
N ASP A 82 5.18 1.10 -11.69
CA ASP A 82 4.26 2.15 -12.15
C ASP A 82 3.02 2.26 -11.26
N THR A 83 3.23 2.33 -9.94
CA THR A 83 2.13 2.60 -9.00
C THR A 83 1.47 3.94 -9.30
N LEU A 84 0.17 4.04 -9.04
CA LEU A 84 -0.54 5.29 -9.14
C LEU A 84 0.05 6.32 -8.17
N ARG A 85 0.03 7.58 -8.58
CA ARG A 85 0.13 8.72 -7.66
C ARG A 85 -1.22 8.97 -7.00
N PRO A 86 -1.27 9.56 -5.80
CA PRO A 86 -2.52 9.81 -5.11
C PRO A 86 -3.52 10.69 -5.90
N ASP A 87 -3.04 11.60 -6.76
CA ASP A 87 -3.87 12.48 -7.60
C ASP A 87 -4.49 11.77 -8.81
N GLN A 88 -4.09 10.53 -9.10
CA GLN A 88 -4.68 9.68 -10.16
C GLN A 88 -5.79 8.78 -9.62
N VAL A 89 -5.95 8.72 -8.30
CA VAL A 89 -6.89 7.82 -7.62
C VAL A 89 -8.23 8.53 -7.42
N ASN A 90 -9.33 7.88 -7.80
CA ASN A 90 -10.67 8.28 -7.44
C ASN A 90 -11.17 7.47 -6.22
N PRO A 91 -11.27 8.04 -5.02
CA PRO A 91 -11.66 7.34 -3.80
C PRO A 91 -13.01 6.60 -3.88
N ALA A 92 -13.93 7.04 -4.75
CA ALA A 92 -15.25 6.44 -4.87
C ALA A 92 -15.22 5.02 -5.45
N ASP A 93 -14.14 4.67 -6.17
CA ASP A 93 -13.98 3.36 -6.82
C ASP A 93 -13.57 2.26 -5.83
N TYR A 94 -13.21 2.62 -4.59
CA TYR A 94 -12.64 1.71 -3.61
C TYR A 94 -13.59 1.43 -2.43
N ALA A 95 -13.59 0.18 -1.98
CA ALA A 95 -14.27 -0.29 -0.78
C ALA A 95 -13.32 -0.32 0.43
N ALA A 96 -12.02 -0.38 0.20
CA ALA A 96 -11.02 -0.34 1.24
C ALA A 96 -9.71 0.28 0.73
N ILE A 97 -8.92 0.77 1.68
CA ILE A 97 -7.52 1.10 1.48
C ILE A 97 -6.69 0.24 2.44
N TYR A 98 -5.66 -0.39 1.90
CA TYR A 98 -4.78 -1.32 2.60
C TYR A 98 -3.36 -0.78 2.64
N TYR A 99 -2.85 -0.50 3.83
CA TYR A 99 -1.47 -0.06 4.04
C TYR A 99 -0.55 -1.25 4.29
N THR A 100 0.31 -1.54 3.32
CA THR A 100 1.39 -2.52 3.44
C THR A 100 2.45 -2.04 4.44
N GLY A 101 3.30 -2.94 4.92
CA GLY A 101 4.44 -2.60 5.78
C GLY A 101 5.78 -2.72 5.07
N GLY A 102 6.78 -3.23 5.81
CA GLY A 102 8.19 -2.93 5.57
C GLY A 102 8.61 -1.64 6.28
N HIS A 103 9.92 -1.45 6.54
CA HIS A 103 10.34 -0.33 7.39
C HIS A 103 10.29 1.01 6.66
N GLY A 104 10.31 1.02 5.32
CA GLY A 104 10.31 2.25 4.51
C GLY A 104 9.10 3.15 4.80
N VAL A 105 7.95 2.53 5.08
CA VAL A 105 6.68 3.20 5.37
C VAL A 105 6.77 4.22 6.51
N MET A 106 7.71 4.06 7.44
CA MET A 106 7.89 4.94 8.59
C MET A 106 8.28 6.37 8.19
N TRP A 107 8.78 6.59 6.97
CA TRP A 107 9.30 7.88 6.52
C TRP A 107 8.45 8.59 5.47
N ASP A 108 7.53 7.89 4.80
CA ASP A 108 6.69 8.48 3.77
C ASP A 108 5.19 8.26 3.97
N PHE A 109 4.76 7.42 4.91
CA PHE A 109 3.32 7.27 5.19
C PHE A 109 2.76 8.29 6.18
N PRO A 110 3.36 8.51 7.38
CA PRO A 110 2.69 9.24 8.46
C PRO A 110 2.30 10.67 8.12
N ASP A 111 3.12 11.36 7.33
CA ASP A 111 2.96 12.79 7.06
C ASP A 111 2.51 13.09 5.62
N ASP A 112 2.26 12.06 4.79
CA ASP A 112 1.76 12.27 3.44
C ASP A 112 0.25 12.59 3.45
N LEU A 113 -0.06 13.87 3.25
CA LEU A 113 -1.43 14.36 3.25
C LEU A 113 -2.29 13.78 2.12
N SER A 114 -1.67 13.35 1.01
CA SER A 114 -2.40 12.87 -0.16
C SER A 114 -3.02 11.51 0.12
N ILE A 115 -2.22 10.57 0.62
CA ILE A 115 -2.73 9.23 1.02
C ILE A 115 -3.64 9.32 2.25
N GLN A 116 -3.40 10.26 3.18
CA GLN A 116 -4.33 10.51 4.30
C GLN A 116 -5.71 10.98 3.81
N ASN A 117 -5.74 11.85 2.80
CA ASN A 117 -6.98 12.33 2.19
C ASN A 117 -7.73 11.22 1.46
N LEU A 118 -7.02 10.35 0.72
CA LEU A 118 -7.60 9.16 0.10
C LEU A 118 -8.24 8.27 1.16
N ALA A 119 -7.51 7.94 2.22
CA ALA A 119 -8.00 7.09 3.29
C ALA A 119 -9.21 7.69 4.02
N SER A 120 -9.15 8.96 4.40
CA SER A 120 -10.26 9.66 5.06
C SER A 120 -11.51 9.67 4.17
N THR A 121 -11.34 9.89 2.86
CA THR A 121 -12.45 9.90 1.90
C THR A 121 -13.04 8.50 1.70
N ILE A 122 -12.21 7.47 1.60
CA ILE A 122 -12.67 6.07 1.51
C ILE A 122 -13.45 5.68 2.77
N TYR A 123 -12.94 6.05 3.94
CA TYR A 123 -13.62 5.80 5.22
C TYR A 123 -14.96 6.53 5.33
N ASP A 124 -14.99 7.83 4.99
CA ASP A 124 -16.23 8.63 4.97
C ASP A 124 -17.27 8.09 3.96
N ASN A 125 -16.82 7.33 2.95
CA ASN A 125 -17.67 6.61 1.99
C ASN A 125 -18.03 5.17 2.45
N ASN A 126 -18.01 4.92 3.76
CA ASN A 126 -18.26 3.63 4.41
C ASN A 126 -17.27 2.53 4.00
N GLY A 127 -16.06 2.90 3.59
CA GLY A 127 -14.98 1.97 3.29
C GLY A 127 -14.17 1.55 4.51
N TYR A 128 -13.27 0.59 4.32
CA TYR A 128 -12.42 0.07 5.38
C TYR A 128 -11.00 0.66 5.30
N LEU A 129 -10.43 0.95 6.47
CA LEU A 129 -9.00 1.22 6.63
C LEU A 129 -8.35 -0.05 7.17
N VAL A 130 -7.37 -0.58 6.44
CA VAL A 130 -6.71 -1.85 6.76
C VAL A 130 -5.20 -1.62 6.76
N SER A 131 -4.46 -2.26 7.66
CA SER A 131 -3.00 -2.16 7.71
C SER A 131 -2.37 -3.42 8.26
N VAL A 132 -1.11 -3.67 7.92
CA VAL A 132 -0.29 -4.73 8.51
C VAL A 132 1.06 -4.17 8.97
N CYS A 133 1.68 -4.81 9.98
CA CYS A 133 3.05 -4.53 10.40
C CYS A 133 3.29 -3.04 10.70
N HIS A 134 4.26 -2.41 10.03
CA HIS A 134 4.56 -0.98 10.15
C HIS A 134 3.63 -0.09 9.32
N GLY A 135 2.83 -0.66 8.41
CA GLY A 135 1.85 0.09 7.60
C GLY A 135 0.83 0.85 8.44
N VAL A 136 0.62 0.43 9.69
CA VAL A 136 -0.17 1.17 10.70
C VAL A 136 0.31 2.61 10.89
N ALA A 137 1.58 2.92 10.60
CA ALA A 137 2.13 4.27 10.62
C ALA A 137 1.38 5.22 9.65
N GLY A 138 0.86 4.71 8.53
CA GLY A 138 0.03 5.48 7.60
C GLY A 138 -1.35 5.84 8.14
N LEU A 139 -1.81 5.15 9.20
CA LEU A 139 -3.07 5.45 9.87
C LEU A 139 -2.93 6.50 10.97
N LEU A 140 -1.70 6.79 11.41
CA LEU A 140 -1.42 7.55 12.64
C LEU A 140 -2.03 8.96 12.63
N ASN A 141 -1.92 9.66 11.51
CA ASN A 141 -2.30 11.07 11.38
C ASN A 141 -3.60 11.29 10.61
N ILE A 142 -4.31 10.21 10.24
CA ILE A 142 -5.59 10.30 9.53
C ILE A 142 -6.63 10.98 10.42
N LYS A 143 -7.30 12.01 9.88
CA LYS A 143 -8.39 12.71 10.56
C LYS A 143 -9.70 12.42 9.86
N ILE A 144 -10.57 11.69 10.54
CA ILE A 144 -11.92 11.38 10.05
C ILE A 144 -12.91 12.48 10.41
N ARG A 145 -13.94 12.66 9.58
CA ARG A 145 -15.01 13.63 9.88
C ARG A 145 -15.89 13.10 11.01
N VAL A 146 -16.13 13.95 12.01
CA VAL A 146 -17.12 13.68 13.07
C VAL A 146 -18.33 14.56 12.80
N VAL A 147 -19.48 13.95 12.54
CA VAL A 147 -20.76 14.66 12.38
C VAL A 147 -21.55 14.53 13.68
N THR A 148 -21.87 15.66 14.30
CA THR A 148 -22.79 15.74 15.45
C THR A 148 -24.14 16.24 14.96
N ILE A 149 -25.22 15.59 15.41
CA ILE A 149 -26.62 15.99 15.13
C ILE A 149 -27.09 17.10 16.07
#